data_AF-A0A352F3D3-F1
#
_entry.id   AF-A0A352F3D3-F1
#
_cell.length_a   1.000
_cell.length_b   1.000
_cell.length_c   1.000
_cell.angle_alpha   90.00
_cell.angle_beta   90.00
_cell.angle_gamma   90.00
#
_symmetry.space_group_name_H-M   'P 1'
#
loop_
_entity.id
_entity.type
_entity.pdbx_description
1 polymer ?
#
loop_
_entity_poly.entity_id
_entity_poly.type
_entity_poly.pdbx_seq_one_letter_code
_entity_poly.pdbx_strand_id
1 'polypeptide(L)'
;MPDEQRVANNSQTYVVDADTFSYETLEQQNGQATVVRFQLEDSRYHAGDVVVVLSEGEIHFHGMIGRLADGFATATDRRGSLLPATVQ
;
A
#
# COMPACT_ATOMS: atom_id res chain seq x y z
N MET A 1 -12.23 -22.02 21.08
CA MET A 1 -12.98 -21.04 20.28
C MET A 1 -12.35 -21.06 18.90
N PRO A 2 -13.09 -21.34 17.82
CA PRO A 2 -12.52 -21.14 16.49
C PRO A 2 -12.39 -19.63 16.29
N ASP A 3 -11.20 -19.17 15.92
CA ASP A 3 -10.99 -17.78 15.52
C ASP A 3 -11.94 -17.48 14.37
N GLU A 4 -12.81 -16.49 14.58
CA GLU A 4 -13.64 -15.93 13.52
C GLU A 4 -12.69 -15.45 12.43
N GLN A 5 -12.54 -16.25 11.39
CA GLN A 5 -11.95 -15.82 10.14
C GLN A 5 -12.89 -14.73 9.62
N ARG A 6 -12.62 -13.48 10.03
CA ARG A 6 -13.24 -12.29 9.48
C ARG A 6 -12.85 -12.28 8.02
N VAL A 7 -13.67 -12.89 7.18
CA VAL A 7 -13.68 -12.66 5.76
C VAL A 7 -13.99 -11.17 5.65
N ALA A 8 -12.97 -10.35 5.41
CA ALA A 8 -13.11 -8.93 5.18
C ALA A 8 -13.88 -8.78 3.87
N ASN A 9 -15.21 -8.73 3.94
CA ASN A 9 -16.06 -8.75 2.75
C ASN A 9 -16.14 -7.38 2.05
N ASN A 10 -15.45 -6.35 2.57
CA ASN A 10 -15.56 -4.99 2.03
C ASN A 10 -14.20 -4.27 2.14
N SER A 11 -13.13 -4.81 1.54
CA SER A 11 -11.90 -4.02 1.38
C SER A 11 -12.16 -2.89 0.38
N GLN A 12 -11.87 -1.66 0.77
CA GLN A 12 -11.86 -0.53 -0.15
C GLN A 12 -10.51 -0.45 -0.87
N THR A 13 -10.54 0.11 -2.08
CA THR A 13 -9.32 0.32 -2.87
C THR A 13 -9.03 1.81 -2.93
N TYR A 14 -7.89 2.21 -2.37
CA TYR A 14 -7.28 3.52 -2.57
C TYR A 14 -6.45 3.49 -3.85
N VAL A 15 -6.90 4.18 -4.89
CA VAL A 15 -6.21 4.26 -6.18
C VAL A 15 -5.45 5.58 -6.24
N VAL A 16 -4.17 5.52 -6.61
CA VAL A 16 -3.30 6.69 -6.76
C VAL A 16 -2.42 6.54 -7.99
N ASP A 17 -2.11 7.68 -8.62
CA ASP A 17 -1.24 7.74 -9.78
C ASP A 17 0.24 7.71 -9.36
N ALA A 18 1.06 6.88 -10.01
CA ALA A 18 2.46 6.67 -9.70
C ALA A 18 3.30 7.95 -9.80
N ASP A 19 2.96 8.86 -10.71
CA ASP A 19 3.72 10.10 -10.92
C ASP A 19 3.52 11.11 -9.78
N THR A 20 2.42 10.96 -9.03
CA THR A 20 2.07 11.82 -7.89
C THR A 20 2.18 11.12 -6.54
N PHE A 21 2.43 9.81 -6.54
CA PHE A 21 2.47 9.02 -5.33
C PHE A 21 3.76 9.28 -4.55
N SER A 22 3.63 10.01 -3.44
CA SER A 22 4.73 10.24 -2.50
C SER A 22 4.77 9.16 -1.43
N TYR A 23 5.91 8.49 -1.30
CA TYR A 23 6.12 7.42 -0.33
C TYR A 23 7.57 7.36 0.14
N GLU A 24 7.75 6.72 1.28
CA GLU A 24 9.04 6.30 1.83
C GLU A 24 9.15 4.78 1.73
N THR A 25 10.28 4.30 1.23
CA THR A 25 10.60 2.87 1.21
C THR A 25 11.03 2.40 2.60
N LEU A 26 10.27 1.47 3.19
CA LEU A 26 10.61 0.85 4.48
C LEU A 26 11.34 -0.50 4.29
N GLU A 27 10.96 -1.26 3.25
CA GLU A 27 11.65 -2.48 2.84
C GLU A 27 11.77 -2.49 1.31
N GLN A 28 12.85 -3.08 0.81
CA GLN A 28 13.08 -3.24 -0.62
C GLN A 28 13.61 -4.62 -0.99
N GLN A 29 13.36 -5.03 -2.22
CA GLN A 29 13.96 -6.21 -2.84
C GLN A 29 14.33 -5.88 -4.30
N ASN A 30 15.56 -6.19 -4.71
CA ASN A 30 16.03 -5.96 -6.09
C ASN A 30 15.84 -4.52 -6.60
N GLY A 31 15.95 -3.53 -5.71
CA GLY A 31 15.75 -2.12 -6.06
C GLY A 31 14.28 -1.68 -6.15
N GLN A 32 13.35 -2.56 -5.81
CA GLN A 32 11.91 -2.27 -5.76
C GLN A 32 11.44 -2.16 -4.31
N ALA A 33 10.59 -1.17 -4.02
CA ALA A 33 10.01 -0.97 -2.69
C ALA A 33 8.93 -2.02 -2.42
N THR A 34 9.15 -2.90 -1.44
CA THR A 34 8.20 -3.98 -1.08
C THR A 34 7.31 -3.61 0.10
N VAL A 35 7.75 -2.66 0.92
CA VAL A 35 6.95 -2.03 1.98
C VAL A 35 7.13 -0.52 1.86
N VAL A 36 6.01 0.20 1.77
CA VAL A 36 5.99 1.67 1.61
C VAL A 36 5.21 2.32 2.74
N ARG A 37 5.67 3.51 3.18
CA ARG A 37 4.92 4.44 4.03
C ARG A 37 4.48 5.63 3.21
N PHE A 38 3.21 6.01 3.28
CA PHE A 38 2.66 7.14 2.52
C PHE A 38 1.61 7.88 3.36
N GLN A 39 1.36 9.14 3.03
CA GLN A 39 0.33 9.93 3.72
C GLN A 39 -1.06 9.45 3.29
N LEU A 40 -1.93 9.22 4.28
CA LEU A 40 -3.32 8.82 4.07
C LEU A 40 -4.17 9.35 5.22
N GLU A 41 -4.76 10.52 5.01
CA GLU A 41 -5.62 11.22 6.00
C GLU A 41 -7.12 10.98 5.76
N ASP A 42 -7.47 10.34 4.65
CA ASP A 42 -8.86 10.03 4.34
C ASP A 42 -9.36 8.88 5.23
N SER A 43 -10.15 9.25 6.24
CA SER A 43 -10.76 8.36 7.23
C SER A 43 -11.67 7.25 6.66
N ARG A 44 -11.96 7.26 5.36
CA ARG A 44 -12.68 6.16 4.70
C ARG A 44 -11.84 4.89 4.62
N TYR A 45 -10.51 5.02 4.61
CA TYR A 45 -9.59 3.89 4.47
C TYR A 45 -9.02 3.42 5.81
N HIS A 46 -8.84 2.12 5.92
CA HIS A 46 -8.48 1.42 7.15
C HIS A 46 -7.48 0.30 6.89
N ALA A 47 -6.93 -0.26 7.96
CA ALA A 47 -6.12 -1.47 7.85
C ALA A 47 -6.97 -2.62 7.29
N GLY A 48 -6.44 -3.34 6.31
CA GLY A 48 -7.16 -4.35 5.53
C GLY A 48 -7.66 -3.83 4.17
N ASP A 49 -7.68 -2.52 3.95
CA ASP A 49 -7.90 -1.95 2.62
C ASP A 49 -6.66 -2.10 1.74
N VAL A 50 -6.81 -1.81 0.45
CA VAL A 50 -5.77 -1.99 -0.56
C VAL A 50 -5.38 -0.65 -1.15
N VAL A 51 -4.09 -0.42 -1.34
CA VAL A 51 -3.59 0.65 -2.22
C VAL A 51 -3.18 0.04 -3.57
N VAL A 52 -3.66 0.66 -4.64
CA VAL A 52 -3.24 0.37 -6.02
C VAL A 52 -2.59 1.62 -6.58
N VAL A 53 -1.32 1.51 -6.94
CA VAL A 53 -0.58 2.57 -7.62
C VAL A 53 -0.57 2.25 -9.12
N LEU A 54 -1.09 3.16 -9.94
CA LEU A 54 -1.21 2.98 -11.39
C LEU A 54 -0.32 3.95 -12.15
N SER A 55 0.24 3.52 -13.28
CA SER A 55 0.83 4.40 -14.29
C SER A 55 0.45 3.90 -15.67
N GLU A 56 -0.03 4.77 -16.55
CA GLU A 56 -0.39 4.43 -17.93
C GLU A 56 -1.32 3.20 -18.10
N GLY A 57 -2.13 2.91 -17.08
CA GLY A 57 -3.04 1.74 -17.06
C GLY A 57 -2.44 0.45 -16.51
N GLU A 58 -1.17 0.46 -16.12
CA GLU A 58 -0.45 -0.67 -15.51
C GLU A 58 -0.38 -0.52 -13.97
N ILE A 59 -0.38 -1.66 -13.28
CA ILE A 59 -0.25 -1.71 -11.81
C ILE A 59 1.23 -1.70 -11.43
N HIS A 60 1.64 -0.66 -10.72
CA HIS A 60 3.01 -0.51 -10.21
C HIS A 60 3.14 -0.99 -8.76
N PHE A 61 2.04 -1.02 -8.02
CA PHE A 61 2.01 -1.53 -6.65
C PHE A 61 0.61 -1.99 -6.31
N HIS A 62 0.49 -3.18 -5.72
CA HIS A 62 -0.78 -3.69 -5.22
C HIS A 62 -0.58 -4.23 -3.81
N GLY A 63 -0.74 -3.35 -2.82
CA GLY A 63 -0.41 -3.65 -1.44
C GLY A 63 -1.60 -3.52 -0.51
N MET A 64 -1.73 -4.48 0.40
CA MET A 64 -2.65 -4.36 1.52
C MET A 64 -2.10 -3.34 2.52
N ILE A 65 -2.94 -2.42 2.95
CA ILE A 65 -2.65 -1.48 4.03
C ILE A 65 -2.69 -2.26 5.36
N GLY A 66 -1.53 -2.43 5.99
CA GLY A 66 -1.41 -3.18 7.23
C GLY A 66 -1.54 -2.32 8.49
N ARG A 67 -1.24 -1.03 8.40
CA ARG A 67 -1.26 -0.08 9.52
C ARG A 67 -1.61 1.32 9.04
N LEU A 68 -2.41 2.05 9.82
CA LEU A 68 -2.54 3.50 9.76
C LEU A 68 -2.25 4.09 11.13
N ALA A 69 -1.42 5.12 11.20
CA ALA A 69 -1.13 5.87 12.41
C ALA A 69 -0.65 7.29 12.04
N ASP A 70 -1.09 8.30 12.80
CA ASP A 70 -0.60 9.68 12.68
C ASP A 70 -0.68 10.26 11.25
N GLY A 71 -1.73 9.90 10.49
CA GLY A 71 -1.92 10.34 9.10
C GLY A 71 -1.08 9.59 8.06
N PHE A 72 -0.36 8.54 8.46
CA PHE A 72 0.43 7.68 7.58
C PHE A 72 -0.12 6.27 7.52
N ALA A 73 -0.08 5.69 6.32
CA ALA A 73 -0.35 4.28 6.07
C ALA A 73 0.93 3.53 5.72
N THR A 74 0.98 2.24 6.07
CA THR A 74 2.00 1.30 5.59
C THR A 74 1.33 0.20 4.79
N ALA A 75 1.83 -0.04 3.57
CA ALA A 75 1.34 -1.10 2.70
C ALA A 75 2.47 -1.98 2.19
N THR A 76 2.12 -3.22 1.87
CA THR A 76 3.09 -4.27 1.52
C THR A 76 2.72 -4.97 0.22
N ASP A 77 3.66 -4.98 -0.72
CA ASP A 77 3.63 -5.79 -1.93
C ASP A 77 4.99 -6.49 -2.11
N ARG A 78 5.10 -7.73 -1.62
CA ARG A 78 6.38 -8.47 -1.60
C ARG A 78 6.75 -9.14 -2.92
N ARG A 79 5.88 -9.13 -3.93
CA ARG A 79 6.08 -9.96 -5.14
C ARG A 79 5.80 -9.23 -6.45
N GLY A 80 4.99 -8.18 -6.44
CA GLY A 80 4.52 -7.49 -7.64
C GLY A 80 4.98 -6.04 -7.76
N SER A 81 5.64 -5.48 -6.75
CA SER A 81 6.01 -4.06 -6.76
C SER A 81 6.96 -3.72 -7.91
N LEU A 82 6.61 -2.69 -8.65
CA LEU A 82 7.46 -2.01 -9.63
C LEU A 82 7.89 -0.62 -9.13
N LEU A 83 7.49 -0.23 -7.92
CA LEU A 83 7.91 1.05 -7.34
C LEU A 83 9.41 1.04 -7.10
N PRO A 84 10.15 2.06 -7.57
CA PRO A 84 11.57 2.16 -7.27
C PRO A 84 11.79 2.36 -5.77
N ALA A 85 12.83 1.74 -5.22
CA ALA A 85 13.25 2.05 -3.87
C ALA A 85 13.72 3.52 -3.79
N THR A 86 13.12 4.28 -2.88
CA THR A 86 13.52 5.65 -2.56
C THR A 86 14.59 5.61 -1.49
N VAL A 87 15.77 6.17 -1.75
CA VAL A 87 16.81 6.38 -0.73
C VAL A 87 16.48 7.69 -0.02
N GLN A 88 16.37 7.65 1.32
CA GLN A 88 16.46 8.88 2.13
C GLN A 88 17.92 9.34 2.20
#